data_AF-A0A6N6JFW2-F1
#
_entry.id   AF-A0A6N6JFW2-F1
#
_cell.length_a   1.000
_cell.length_b   1.000
_cell.length_c   1.000
_cell.angle_alpha   90.00
_cell.angle_beta   90.00
_cell.angle_gamma   90.00
#
_symmetry.space_group_name_H-M   'P 1'
#
loop_
_entity.id
_entity.type
_entity.pdbx_description
1 polymer ?
#
loop_
_entity_poly.entity_id
_entity_poly.type
_entity_poly.pdbx_seq_one_letter_code
_entity_poly.pdbx_strand_id
1 'polypeptide(L)' 'MQISRLFTYSFDPNVGPYDRIFRILSGLALVFFALAGPVAMPGWLVAALIVFGLAWLMTGALSRCGMYYMLGLSTRKG' A
#
# COMPACT_ATOMS: atom_id res chain seq x y z
N MET A 1 -5.99 24.43 -4.07
CA MET A 1 -5.93 22.98 -4.36
C MET A 1 -6.43 22.78 -5.79
N GLN A 2 -5.55 22.47 -6.75
CA GLN A 2 -5.94 22.37 -8.17
C GLN A 2 -6.52 20.97 -8.46
N ILE A 3 -7.86 20.90 -8.57
CA ILE A 3 -8.64 19.69 -8.88
C ILE A 3 -8.19 19.04 -10.21
N SER A 4 -7.53 19.79 -11.10
CA SER A 4 -6.97 19.29 -12.36
C SER A 4 -5.92 18.18 -12.20
N ARG A 5 -5.24 18.07 -11.04
CA ARG A 5 -4.30 16.96 -10.76
C ARG A 5 -4.96 15.69 -10.20
N LEU A 6 -6.26 15.70 -9.92
CA LEU A 6 -7.00 14.50 -9.50
C LEU A 6 -7.34 13.61 -10.71
N PHE A 7 -7.66 14.21 -11.86
CA PHE A 7 -8.04 13.50 -13.08
C PHE A 7 -6.84 13.09 -13.95
N THR A 8 -5.74 13.84 -13.85
CA THR A 8 -4.45 13.38 -14.34
C THR A 8 -3.82 12.63 -13.18
N TYR A 9 -4.01 11.31 -13.10
CA TYR A 9 -3.20 10.45 -12.24
C TYR A 9 -1.74 10.69 -12.63
N SER A 10 -1.12 11.66 -11.97
CA SER A 10 0.23 12.06 -12.30
C SER A 10 1.11 10.87 -11.92
N PHE A 11 1.98 10.44 -12.83
CA PHE A 11 2.91 9.34 -12.56
C PHE A 11 3.99 9.73 -11.53
N ASP A 12 3.85 10.89 -10.88
CA ASP A 12 4.76 11.35 -9.86
C ASP A 12 4.69 10.48 -8.58
N PRO A 13 5.82 10.18 -7.94
CA PRO A 13 5.83 9.51 -6.64
C PRO A 13 5.32 10.44 -5.54
N ASN A 14 4.32 9.99 -4.75
CA ASN A 14 3.76 10.73 -3.60
C ASN A 14 4.06 10.07 -2.24
N VAL A 15 4.66 8.88 -2.25
CA VAL A 15 5.06 8.13 -1.05
C VAL A 15 6.56 8.35 -0.81
N GLY A 16 6.92 8.81 0.39
CA GLY A 16 8.31 8.98 0.81
C GLY A 16 9.04 7.65 1.07
N PRO A 17 10.38 7.66 1.15
CA PRO A 17 11.19 6.44 1.32
C PRO A 17 10.88 5.67 2.61
N TYR A 18 10.65 6.37 3.73
CA TYR A 18 10.27 5.72 4.99
C TYR A 18 8.92 5.01 4.91
N ASP A 19 7.93 5.69 4.32
CA ASP A 19 6.57 5.15 4.18
C ASP A 19 6.56 3.97 3.19
N ARG A 20 7.41 4.01 2.17
CA ARG A 20 7.65 2.88 1.26
C ARG A 20 8.23 1.66 1.97
N ILE A 21 9.28 1.85 2.78
CA ILE A 21 9.91 0.75 3.54
C ILE A 21 8.88 0.15 4.50
N PHE A 22 8.15 0.98 5.24
CA PHE A 22 7.11 0.53 6.15
C PHE A 22 6.04 -0.31 5.43
N ARG A 23 5.57 0.15 4.26
CA ARG A 23 4.57 -0.57 3.46
C ARG A 23 5.07 -1.92 2.96
N ILE A 24 6.33 -1.99 2.53
CA ILE A 24 6.92 -3.24 2.07
C ILE A 24 7.09 -4.21 3.25
N LEU A 25 7.64 -3.76 4.38
CA LEU A 25 7.87 -4.63 5.53
C LEU A 25 6.55 -5.14 6.14
N SER A 26 5.58 -4.26 6.35
CA SER A 26 4.27 -4.64 6.90
C SER A 26 3.45 -5.50 5.93
N GLY A 27 3.53 -5.24 4.62
CA GLY A 27 2.85 -6.05 3.62
C GLY A 27 3.45 -7.45 3.49
N LEU A 28 4.79 -7.59 3.53
CA LEU A 28 5.45 -8.89 3.59
C LEU A 28 5.08 -9.65 4.87
N ALA A 29 5.05 -8.96 6.02
CA ALA A 29 4.65 -9.57 7.28
C ALA A 29 3.22 -10.10 7.24
N LEU A 30 2.28 -9.36 6.63
CA LEU A 30 0.89 -9.79 6.44
C LEU A 30 0.77 -11.04 5.56
N VAL A 31 1.45 -11.06 4.41
CA VAL A 31 1.43 -12.23 3.51
C VAL A 31 2.09 -13.43 4.18
N PHE A 32 3.23 -13.23 4.85
CA PHE A 32 3.90 -14.29 5.59
C PHE A 32 3.02 -14.85 6.70
N PHE A 33 2.37 -13.98 7.48
CA PHE A 33 1.45 -14.40 8.54
C PHE A 33 0.23 -15.14 7.99
N ALA A 34 -0.29 -14.76 6.82
CA ALA A 34 -1.38 -15.49 6.19
C ALA A 34 -0.98 -16.92 5.77
N LEU A 35 0.27 -17.13 5.36
CA LEU A 35 0.78 -18.42 4.86
C LEU A 35 1.36 -19.32 5.96
N ALA A 36 2.06 -18.74 6.94
CA ALA A 36 2.74 -19.44 8.02
C ALA A 36 2.00 -19.36 9.36
N GLY A 37 0.89 -18.62 9.42
CA GLY A 37 0.10 -18.42 10.62
C GLY A 37 -0.76 -19.62 11.01
N PRO A 38 -1.60 -19.46 12.05
CA PRO A 38 -2.40 -20.54 12.60
C PRO A 38 -3.32 -21.18 11.56
N VAL A 39 -3.28 -22.52 11.49
CA VAL A 39 -4.12 -23.33 10.57
C VAL A 39 -5.62 -23.14 10.83
N ALA A 40 -6.01 -22.66 12.01
CA ALA A 40 -7.40 -22.42 12.39
C ALA A 40 -8.02 -21.13 11.79
N MET A 41 -7.29 -20.37 10.97
CA MET A 41 -7.87 -19.20 10.31
C MET A 41 -8.89 -19.61 9.23
N PRO A 42 -10.08 -19.00 9.21
CA PRO A 42 -11.03 -19.27 8.15
C PRO A 42 -10.46 -18.84 6.79
N GLY A 43 -10.67 -19.64 5.75
CA GLY A 43 -10.02 -19.45 4.45
C GLY A 43 -10.25 -18.08 3.80
N TRP A 44 -11.42 -17.47 4.05
CA TRP A 44 -11.71 -16.10 3.57
C TRP A 44 -10.79 -15.05 4.22
N LEU A 45 -10.41 -15.23 5.48
CA LEU A 45 -9.52 -14.31 6.20
C LEU A 45 -8.10 -14.44 5.67
N VAL A 46 -7.63 -15.67 5.41
CA VAL A 46 -6.34 -15.92 4.76
C VAL A 46 -6.28 -15.25 3.39
N ALA A 47 -7.32 -15.44 2.57
CA ALA A 47 -7.42 -14.80 1.26
C ALA A 47 -7.42 -13.27 1.37
N ALA A 48 -8.18 -12.70 2.30
CA ALA A 48 -8.22 -11.27 2.55
C ALA A 48 -6.83 -10.73 2.95
N LEU A 49 -6.14 -11.37 3.89
CA LEU A 49 -4.81 -10.97 4.34
C LEU A 49 -3.79 -10.99 3.20
N ILE A 50 -3.83 -12.00 2.32
CA ILE A 50 -2.97 -12.07 1.14
C ILE A 50 -3.28 -10.92 0.17
N VAL A 51 -4.56 -10.71 -0.17
CA VAL A 51 -4.97 -9.65 -1.11
C VAL A 51 -4.57 -8.27 -0.58
N PHE A 52 -4.87 -7.98 0.69
CA PHE A 52 -4.51 -6.70 1.31
C PHE A 52 -2.99 -6.54 1.45
N GLY A 53 -2.27 -7.59 1.86
CA GLY A 53 -0.82 -7.56 1.95
C GLY A 53 -0.15 -7.28 0.60
N LEU A 54 -0.63 -7.92 -0.48
CA LEU A 54 -0.14 -7.67 -1.84
C LEU A 54 -0.49 -6.26 -2.33
N ALA A 55 -1.72 -5.77 -2.09
CA ALA A 55 -2.08 -4.40 -2.45
C ALA A 55 -1.21 -3.36 -1.73
N TRP A 56 -0.93 -3.60 -0.44
CA TRP A 56 -0.07 -2.74 0.37
C TRP A 56 1.38 -2.76 -0.11
N LEU A 57 1.89 -3.94 -0.47
CA LEU A 57 3.20 -4.14 -1.11
C LEU A 57 3.31 -3.38 -2.43
N MET A 58 2.31 -3.54 -3.32
CA MET A 58 2.27 -2.84 -4.60
C MET A 58 2.27 -1.32 -4.40
N THR A 59 1.55 -0.82 -3.39
CA THR A 59 1.52 0.61 -3.06
C THR A 59 2.90 1.12 -2.65
N GLY A 60 3.65 0.35 -1.84
CA GLY A 60 5.05 0.66 -1.50
C GLY A 60 5.99 0.55 -2.71
N ALA A 61 5.88 -0.51 -3.51
CA ALA A 61 6.73 -0.75 -4.67
C ALA A 61 6.61 0.37 -5.71
N LEU A 62 5.37 0.78 -6.03
CA LEU A 62 5.06 1.85 -6.97
C LEU A 62 5.35 3.25 -6.42
N SER A 63 5.62 3.39 -5.12
CA SER A 63 5.81 4.69 -4.43
C SER A 63 4.66 5.68 -4.68
N ARG A 64 3.45 5.13 -4.88
CA ARG A 64 2.24 5.86 -5.25
C ARG A 64 1.07 5.30 -4.46
N CYS A 65 0.38 6.15 -3.73
CA CYS A 65 -0.85 5.80 -3.03
C CYS A 65 -2.02 6.61 -3.60
N GLY A 66 -3.03 5.91 -4.14
CA GLY A 66 -4.25 6.54 -4.66
C GLY A 66 -5.02 7.32 -3.58
N MET A 67 -5.02 6.83 -2.35
CA MET A 67 -5.64 7.53 -1.22
C MET A 67 -4.94 8.87 -0.92
N TYR A 68 -3.62 8.92 -1.02
CA TYR A 68 -2.87 10.17 -0.88
C TYR A 68 -3.18 11.14 -2.01
N TYR A 69 -3.39 10.65 -3.24
CA TYR A 69 -3.88 11.48 -4.34
C TYR A 69 -5.28 12.05 -4.08
N MET A 70 -6.22 11.23 -3.61
CA MET A 70 -7.58 11.67 -3.30
C MET A 70 -7.62 12.72 -2.19
N LEU A 71 -6.71 12.60 -1.20
CA LEU A 71 -6.58 13.55 -0.09
C LEU A 71 -5.64 14.72 -0.39
N GLY A 72 -4.94 14.72 -1.54
CA GLY A 72 -3.93 15.72 -1.89
C GLY A 72 -2.70 15.74 -0.97
N LEU A 73 -2.36 14.59 -0.37
CA LEU A 73 -1.22 14.42 0.53
C LEU A 73 0.01 13.86 -0.20
N SER A 74 1.20 14.21 0.27
CA SER A 74 2.47 13.61 -0.12
C SER A 74 3.34 13.41 1.12
N THR A 75 3.83 12.19 1.34
CA THR A 75 4.85 11.93 2.38
C THR A 75 6.26 12.02 1.83
N ARG A 76 6.40 12.26 0.53
CA ARG A 76 7.66 12.58 -0.11
C ARG A 76 7.97 14.05 0.13
N LYS A 77 8.93 14.32 1.02
CA LYS A 77 9.59 15.63 1.09
C LYS A 77 10.50 15.73 -0.14
N GLY A 78 10.30 16.80 -0.93
CA GLY A 78 11.17 17.14 -2.06
C GLY A 78 12.59 17.42 -1.59
#